data_AF-A0A946FJX9-F1
#
_entry.id   AF-A0A946FJX9-F1
#
_cell.length_a   1.000
_cell.length_b   1.000
_cell.length_c   1.000
_cell.angle_alpha   90.00
_cell.angle_beta   90.00
_cell.angle_gamma   90.00
#
_symmetry.space_group_name_H-M   'P 1'
#
loop_
_entity.id
_entity.type
_entity.pdbx_description
1 polymer ?
#
loop_
_entity_poly.entity_id
_entity_poly.type
_entity_poly.pdbx_seq_one_letter_code
_entity_poly.pdbx_strand_id
1 'polypeptide(L)'
;EALALLNNASTLERLHLKAKFAWRSGNWVAARDAYRGLSEQGAFAEDGKNEAALEAQAALAVRWAVSAAMLGAEDELAMIGQRFEGKAKDPKLASALAMLTTPTRPRGEAIAAARAAIAGLDTVTKNIGAYQAAQRRSDTSAKSG
;
A
#
# COMPACT_ATOMS: atom_id res chain seq x y z
N GLU A 1 1.16 -23.23 -4.97
CA GLU A 1 0.12 -22.52 -4.20
C GLU A 1 -0.09 -21.05 -4.60
N ALA A 2 0.94 -20.20 -4.66
CA ALA A 2 0.77 -18.77 -5.01
C ALA A 2 0.14 -18.51 -6.40
N LEU A 3 0.47 -19.32 -7.41
CA LEU A 3 -0.15 -19.27 -8.75
C LEU A 3 -1.63 -19.70 -8.73
N ALA A 4 -1.99 -20.67 -7.88
CA ALA A 4 -3.37 -21.11 -7.73
C ALA A 4 -4.24 -20.05 -7.03
N LEU A 5 -3.67 -19.34 -6.06
CA LEU A 5 -4.32 -18.21 -5.38
C LEU A 5 -4.55 -17.03 -6.34
N LEU A 6 -3.62 -16.76 -7.26
CA LEU A 6 -3.78 -15.72 -8.29
C LEU A 6 -4.95 -16.02 -9.25
N ASN A 7 -5.20 -17.28 -9.59
CA ASN A 7 -6.26 -17.64 -10.53
C ASN A 7 -7.68 -17.53 -9.95
N ASN A 8 -7.83 -17.53 -8.62
CA ASN A 8 -9.12 -17.45 -7.93
C ASN A 8 -9.43 -16.08 -7.28
N ALA A 9 -8.50 -15.12 -7.36
CA ALA A 9 -8.59 -13.82 -6.69
C ALA A 9 -9.28 -12.74 -7.54
N SER A 10 -9.92 -11.76 -6.89
CA SER A 10 -10.49 -10.58 -7.58
C SER A 10 -9.41 -9.75 -8.29
N THR A 11 -9.78 -8.81 -9.16
CA THR A 11 -8.81 -8.00 -9.92
C THR A 11 -7.85 -7.22 -9.01
N LEU A 12 -8.35 -6.63 -7.93
CA LEU A 12 -7.54 -5.88 -6.96
C LEU A 12 -6.63 -6.81 -6.12
N GLU A 13 -7.13 -7.97 -5.70
CA GLU A 13 -6.32 -8.96 -4.98
C GLU A 13 -5.21 -9.52 -5.86
N ARG A 14 -5.50 -9.77 -7.14
CA ARG A 14 -4.48 -10.16 -8.13
C ARG A 14 -3.41 -9.09 -8.30
N LEU A 15 -3.80 -7.83 -8.39
CA LEU A 15 -2.86 -6.70 -8.49
C LEU A 15 -1.98 -6.60 -7.23
N HIS A 16 -2.57 -6.73 -6.03
CA HIS A 16 -1.82 -6.74 -4.78
C HIS A 16 -0.87 -7.94 -4.66
N LEU A 17 -1.31 -9.15 -5.03
CA LEU A 17 -0.46 -10.34 -5.04
C LEU A 17 0.71 -10.19 -6.02
N LYS A 18 0.45 -9.66 -7.22
CA LYS A 18 1.51 -9.33 -8.20
C LYS A 18 2.48 -8.29 -7.64
N ALA A 19 1.98 -7.23 -7.00
CA ALA A 19 2.80 -6.21 -6.36
C ALA A 19 3.66 -6.80 -5.23
N LYS A 20 3.10 -7.66 -4.38
CA LYS A 20 3.82 -8.36 -3.30
C LYS A 20 4.88 -9.30 -3.87
N PHE A 21 4.59 -10.02 -4.96
CA PHE A 21 5.55 -10.88 -5.62
C PHE A 21 6.72 -10.07 -6.21
N ALA A 22 6.43 -9.03 -6.98
CA ALA A 22 7.42 -8.13 -7.55
C ALA A 22 8.33 -7.54 -6.45
N TRP A 23 7.73 -7.08 -5.35
CA TRP A 23 8.45 -6.57 -4.18
C TRP A 23 9.43 -7.58 -3.58
N ARG A 24 8.97 -8.81 -3.34
CA ARG A 24 9.79 -9.86 -2.72
C ARG A 24 10.90 -10.36 -3.66
N SER A 25 10.64 -10.35 -4.96
CA SER A 25 11.63 -10.70 -5.99
C SER A 25 12.67 -9.61 -6.24
N GLY A 26 12.50 -8.41 -5.66
CA GLY A 26 13.37 -7.26 -5.92
C GLY A 26 13.16 -6.62 -7.29
N ASN A 27 12.09 -6.95 -8.00
CA ASN A 27 11.70 -6.24 -9.22
C ASN A 27 11.03 -4.92 -8.85
N TRP A 28 11.85 -3.91 -8.52
CA TRP A 28 11.40 -2.63 -7.98
C TRP A 28 10.59 -1.80 -8.98
N VAL A 29 10.84 -1.95 -10.29
CA VAL A 29 10.04 -1.28 -11.34
C VAL A 29 8.61 -1.81 -11.35
N ALA A 30 8.45 -3.14 -11.46
CA ALA A 30 7.12 -3.75 -11.47
C ALA A 30 6.39 -3.55 -10.13
N ALA A 31 7.13 -3.55 -9.02
CA ALA A 31 6.58 -3.31 -7.70
C ALA A 31 6.09 -1.87 -7.55
N ARG A 32 6.90 -0.87 -7.94
CA ARG A 32 6.52 0.54 -7.97
C ARG A 32 5.25 0.75 -8.76
N ASP A 33 5.21 0.31 -10.02
CA ASP A 33 4.07 0.57 -10.91
C ASP A 33 2.78 -0.08 -10.37
N ALA A 34 2.89 -1.28 -9.79
CA ALA A 34 1.76 -1.95 -9.18
C ALA A 34 1.27 -1.26 -7.90
N TYR A 35 2.17 -0.86 -6.99
CA TYR A 35 1.78 -0.15 -5.76
C TYR A 35 1.28 1.27 -6.04
N ARG A 36 1.86 1.98 -7.02
CA ARG A 36 1.32 3.25 -7.51
C ARG A 36 -0.12 3.06 -8.01
N GLY A 37 -0.35 2.09 -8.88
CA GLY A 37 -1.69 1.81 -9.41
C GLY A 37 -2.69 1.46 -8.31
N LEU A 38 -2.29 0.67 -7.31
CA LEU A 38 -3.13 0.35 -6.14
C LEU A 38 -3.42 1.58 -5.27
N SER A 39 -2.43 2.46 -5.08
CA SER A 39 -2.58 3.70 -4.33
C SER A 39 -3.41 4.75 -5.09
N GLU A 40 -3.33 4.80 -6.41
CA GLU A 40 -4.06 5.76 -7.27
C GLU A 40 -5.51 5.36 -7.50
N GLN A 41 -5.80 4.06 -7.66
CA GLN A 41 -7.16 3.53 -7.78
C GLN A 41 -7.98 3.67 -6.49
N GLY A 42 -7.40 4.28 -5.45
CA GLY A 42 -8.10 4.66 -4.25
C GLY A 42 -8.75 3.47 -3.57
N ALA A 43 -8.07 2.31 -3.54
CA ALA A 43 -8.63 1.01 -3.13
C ALA A 43 -9.29 0.97 -1.73
N PHE A 44 -9.38 2.11 -1.02
CA PHE A 44 -9.93 2.28 0.31
C PHE A 44 -10.61 3.62 0.60
N ALA A 45 -10.74 4.52 -0.38
CA ALA A 45 -11.24 5.89 -0.16
C ALA A 45 -12.61 6.12 -0.80
N GLU A 46 -13.60 5.34 -0.40
CA GLU A 46 -14.97 5.85 -0.34
C GLU A 46 -15.26 6.16 1.15
N ASP A 47 -15.38 7.46 1.42
CA ASP A 47 -15.86 8.04 2.68
C ASP A 47 -15.16 7.59 3.96
N GLY A 48 -13.92 8.06 4.19
CA GLY A 48 -13.34 8.54 5.48
C GLY A 48 -13.75 7.96 6.84
N LYS A 49 -14.43 6.82 6.92
CA LYS A 49 -15.14 6.30 8.10
C LYS A 49 -14.54 4.99 8.59
N ASN A 50 -13.65 4.38 7.82
CA ASN A 50 -12.99 3.13 8.19
C ASN A 50 -11.48 3.32 8.34
N GLU A 51 -11.02 3.39 9.59
CA GLU A 51 -9.62 3.51 9.97
C GLU A 51 -8.73 2.41 9.36
N ALA A 52 -9.23 1.18 9.26
CA ALA A 52 -8.50 0.08 8.65
C ALA A 52 -8.21 0.30 7.15
N ALA A 53 -9.09 1.03 6.47
CA ALA A 53 -8.98 1.35 5.05
C ALA A 53 -7.91 2.45 4.83
N LEU A 54 -7.89 3.47 5.69
CA LEU A 54 -6.84 4.50 5.70
C LEU A 54 -5.46 3.90 6.01
N GLU A 55 -5.39 2.98 6.97
CA GLU A 55 -4.15 2.27 7.31
C GLU A 55 -3.66 1.37 6.17
N ALA A 56 -4.56 0.67 5.48
CA ALA A 56 -4.20 -0.10 4.30
C ALA A 56 -3.64 0.80 3.18
N GLN A 57 -4.24 1.97 2.96
CA GLN A 57 -3.77 2.94 1.98
C GLN A 57 -2.38 3.50 2.34
N ALA A 58 -2.16 3.82 3.60
CA ALA A 58 -0.85 4.27 4.10
C ALA A 58 0.23 3.21 3.88
N ALA A 59 -0.08 1.93 4.16
CA ALA A 59 0.86 0.84 3.95
C ALA A 59 1.19 0.62 2.46
N LEU A 60 0.22 0.79 1.56
CA LEU A 60 0.46 0.76 0.11
C LEU A 60 1.34 1.92 -0.33
N ALA A 61 1.13 3.13 0.20
CA ALA A 61 1.95 4.30 -0.08
C ALA A 61 3.40 4.11 0.41
N VAL A 62 3.61 3.52 1.60
CA VAL A 62 4.96 3.22 2.12
C VAL A 62 5.67 2.20 1.22
N ARG A 63 4.94 1.19 0.73
CA ARG A 63 5.50 0.26 -0.27
C ARG A 63 5.83 1.02 -1.55
N TRP A 64 4.93 1.79 -2.11
CA TRP A 64 5.26 2.60 -3.28
C TRP A 64 6.53 3.45 -3.06
N ALA A 65 6.62 4.16 -1.94
CA ALA A 65 7.77 4.97 -1.55
C ALA A 65 9.07 4.16 -1.46
N VAL A 66 9.07 2.98 -0.82
CA VAL A 66 10.28 2.17 -0.74
C VAL A 66 10.71 1.68 -2.14
N SER A 67 9.79 1.37 -3.05
CA SER A 67 10.18 0.97 -4.42
C SER A 67 10.75 2.14 -5.21
N ALA A 68 10.15 3.32 -5.11
CA ALA A 68 10.69 4.56 -5.70
C ALA A 68 12.09 4.86 -5.15
N ALA A 69 12.27 4.73 -3.83
CA ALA A 69 13.55 4.90 -3.15
C ALA A 69 14.63 3.90 -3.62
N MET A 70 14.28 2.63 -3.84
CA MET A 70 15.20 1.61 -4.38
C MET A 70 15.61 1.91 -5.83
N LEU A 71 14.80 2.67 -6.56
CA LEU A 71 15.07 3.09 -7.95
C LEU A 71 15.72 4.47 -8.06
N GLY A 72 15.90 5.20 -6.95
CA GLY A 72 16.38 6.59 -6.96
C GLY A 72 15.40 7.58 -7.61
N ALA A 73 14.09 7.29 -7.58
CA ALA A 73 13.05 8.13 -8.17
C ALA A 73 12.65 9.27 -7.21
N GLU A 74 13.50 10.29 -7.08
CA GLU A 74 13.34 11.40 -6.13
C GLU A 74 12.07 12.24 -6.36
N ASP A 75 11.75 12.55 -7.63
CA ASP A 75 10.53 13.30 -7.97
C ASP A 75 9.26 12.57 -7.52
N GLU A 76 9.29 11.24 -7.61
CA GLU A 76 8.19 10.39 -7.20
C GLU A 76 8.06 10.33 -5.68
N LEU A 77 9.18 10.33 -4.94
CA LEU A 77 9.18 10.44 -3.48
C LEU A 77 8.61 11.79 -3.02
N ALA A 78 8.96 12.90 -3.67
CA ALA A 78 8.40 14.21 -3.36
C ALA A 78 6.88 14.23 -3.56
N MET A 79 6.40 13.69 -4.68
CA MET A 79 4.96 13.55 -4.96
C MET A 79 4.25 12.68 -3.91
N ILE A 80 4.85 11.55 -3.51
CA ILE A 80 4.28 10.68 -2.47
C ILE A 80 4.17 11.43 -1.14
N GLY A 81 5.20 12.18 -0.77
CA GLY A 81 5.21 13.03 0.42
C GLY A 81 4.02 13.98 0.44
N GLN A 82 3.87 14.78 -0.62
CA GLN A 82 2.75 15.73 -0.74
C GLN A 82 1.38 15.04 -0.72
N ARG A 83 1.26 13.85 -1.35
CA ARG A 83 -0.01 13.15 -1.47
C ARG A 83 -0.46 12.48 -0.16
N PHE A 84 0.48 12.05 0.69
CA PHE A 84 0.21 11.20 1.86
C PHE A 84 0.63 11.79 3.20
N GLU A 85 1.18 13.00 3.21
CA GLU A 85 1.44 13.74 4.45
C GLU A 85 0.20 13.81 5.34
N GLY A 86 0.36 13.40 6.61
CA GLY A 86 -0.72 13.38 7.60
C GLY A 86 -1.84 12.36 7.37
N LYS A 87 -1.77 11.50 6.35
CA LYS A 87 -2.83 10.52 6.04
C LYS A 87 -2.70 9.19 6.79
N ALA A 88 -1.49 8.83 7.22
CA ALA A 88 -1.26 7.65 8.05
C ALA A 88 -1.54 7.99 9.51
N LYS A 89 -2.46 7.26 10.17
CA LYS A 89 -2.71 7.44 11.61
C LYS A 89 -1.76 6.59 12.44
N ASP A 90 -1.29 5.45 11.92
CA ASP A 90 -0.21 4.68 12.53
C ASP A 90 1.09 5.51 12.53
N PRO A 91 1.67 5.78 13.71
CA PRO A 91 2.84 6.64 13.83
C PRO A 91 4.10 6.03 13.21
N LYS A 92 4.20 4.70 13.10
CA LYS A 92 5.32 4.02 12.43
C LYS A 92 5.23 4.20 10.92
N LEU A 93 4.03 4.12 10.34
CA LEU A 93 3.84 4.38 8.92
C LEU A 93 4.06 5.84 8.56
N ALA A 94 3.52 6.76 9.38
CA ALA A 94 3.72 8.19 9.19
C ALA A 94 5.21 8.55 9.26
N SER A 95 5.93 8.02 10.26
CA SER A 95 7.37 8.24 10.39
C SER A 95 8.16 7.62 9.23
N ALA A 96 7.81 6.42 8.80
CA ALA A 96 8.44 5.77 7.66
C ALA A 96 8.29 6.56 6.35
N LEU A 97 7.09 7.07 6.07
CA LEU A 97 6.83 7.93 4.91
C LEU A 97 7.67 9.21 5.01
N ALA A 98 7.60 9.91 6.14
CA ALA A 98 8.37 11.15 6.34
C ALA A 98 9.89 10.93 6.17
N MET A 99 10.43 9.81 6.66
CA MET A 99 11.85 9.47 6.48
C MET A 99 12.24 9.21 5.02
N LEU A 100 11.34 8.67 4.21
CA LEU A 100 11.59 8.38 2.79
C LEU A 100 11.42 9.61 1.91
N THR A 101 10.42 10.43 2.18
CA THR A 101 10.05 11.58 1.36
C THR A 101 10.80 12.85 1.76
N THR A 102 11.28 12.91 3.00
CA THR A 102 12.14 13.98 3.51
C THR A 102 13.46 13.35 3.98
N PRO A 103 14.54 13.47 3.19
CA PRO A 103 15.81 12.80 3.48
C PRO A 103 16.50 13.46 4.68
N THR A 104 16.12 13.06 5.88
CA THR A 104 16.76 13.45 7.15
C THR A 104 17.84 12.45 7.58
N ARG A 105 17.93 11.29 6.89
CA ARG A 105 18.85 10.18 7.17
C ARG A 105 19.39 9.56 5.87
N PRO A 106 20.47 8.76 5.93
CA PRO A 106 20.93 7.97 4.78
C PRO A 106 19.81 7.08 4.23
N ARG A 107 19.70 7.02 2.89
CA ARG A 107 18.59 6.34 2.19
C ARG A 107 18.41 4.88 2.60
N GLY A 108 19.51 4.16 2.86
CA GLY A 108 19.47 2.78 3.34
C GLY A 108 18.77 2.59 4.69
N GLU A 109 18.96 3.53 5.62
CA GLU A 109 18.31 3.50 6.93
C GLU A 109 16.81 3.79 6.84
N ALA A 110 16.44 4.78 6.01
CA ALA A 110 15.04 5.12 5.75
C ALA A 110 14.29 3.92 5.14
N ILE A 111 14.91 3.23 4.18
CA ILE A 111 14.36 2.00 3.57
C ILE A 111 14.21 0.89 4.61
N ALA A 112 15.21 0.69 5.47
CA ALA A 112 15.15 -0.35 6.51
C ALA A 112 14.03 -0.08 7.53
N ALA A 113 13.92 1.16 8.01
CA ALA A 113 12.86 1.59 8.92
C ALA A 113 11.47 1.41 8.30
N ALA A 114 11.31 1.83 7.03
CA ALA A 114 10.06 1.67 6.32
C ALA A 114 9.67 0.20 6.09
N ARG A 115 10.64 -0.66 5.75
CA ARG A 115 10.43 -2.11 5.65
C ARG A 115 9.99 -2.72 6.99
N ALA A 116 10.57 -2.29 8.10
CA ALA A 116 10.17 -2.73 9.43
C ALA A 116 8.74 -2.29 9.78
N ALA A 117 8.38 -1.04 9.45
CA ALA A 117 7.02 -0.52 9.67
C ALA A 117 5.97 -1.33 8.90
N ILE A 118 6.23 -1.71 7.64
CA ILE A 118 5.29 -2.52 6.84
C ILE A 118 5.34 -4.02 7.12
N ALA A 119 6.41 -4.54 7.74
CA ALA A 119 6.52 -5.95 8.11
C ALA A 119 5.51 -6.33 9.20
N GLY A 120 5.20 -5.40 10.11
CA GLY A 120 4.13 -5.54 11.10
C GLY A 120 2.72 -5.50 10.52
N LEU A 121 2.58 -5.18 9.23
CA LEU A 121 1.31 -4.92 8.55
C LEU A 121 0.97 -5.98 7.49
N ASP A 122 1.41 -7.23 7.66
CA ASP A 122 0.88 -8.34 6.83
C ASP A 122 -0.66 -8.48 6.97
N THR A 123 -1.26 -7.82 7.96
CA THR A 123 -2.67 -7.49 8.13
C THR A 123 -3.30 -6.74 6.95
N VAL A 124 -2.54 -5.99 6.14
CA VAL A 124 -3.07 -5.27 4.95
C VAL A 124 -3.68 -6.25 3.95
N THR A 125 -3.13 -7.46 3.81
CA THR A 125 -3.71 -8.50 2.95
C THR A 125 -5.01 -9.05 3.54
N LYS A 126 -5.09 -9.20 4.88
CA LYS A 126 -6.35 -9.53 5.59
C LYS A 126 -7.37 -8.41 5.48
N ASN A 127 -6.93 -7.15 5.48
CA ASN A 127 -7.77 -5.96 5.42
C ASN A 127 -8.28 -5.70 3.99
N ILE A 128 -7.52 -6.01 2.94
CA ILE A 128 -8.01 -6.01 1.54
C ILE A 128 -9.19 -7.00 1.40
N GLY A 129 -9.02 -8.24 1.87
CA GLY A 129 -10.08 -9.26 1.80
C GLY A 129 -11.29 -8.92 2.69
N ALA A 130 -11.06 -8.43 3.91
CA ALA A 130 -12.12 -8.00 4.82
C ALA A 130 -12.87 -6.75 4.32
N TYR A 131 -12.16 -5.80 3.69
CA TYR A 131 -12.75 -4.62 3.06
C TYR A 131 -13.62 -5.01 1.86
N GLN A 132 -13.16 -5.92 0.99
CA GLN A 132 -14.01 -6.43 -0.10
C GLN A 132 -15.22 -7.21 0.43
N ALA A 133 -15.06 -7.97 1.51
CA ALA A 133 -16.19 -8.62 2.17
C ALA A 133 -17.19 -7.58 2.73
N ALA A 134 -16.71 -6.45 3.23
CA ALA A 134 -17.55 -5.34 3.69
C ALA A 134 -18.24 -4.61 2.51
N GLN A 135 -17.54 -4.34 1.40
CA GLN A 135 -18.12 -3.75 0.20
C GLN A 135 -19.19 -4.65 -0.43
N ARG A 136 -18.93 -5.96 -0.58
CA ARG A 136 -19.93 -6.91 -1.11
C ARG A 136 -21.19 -6.94 -0.25
N ARG A 137 -21.07 -6.84 1.07
CA ARG A 137 -22.23 -6.74 1.98
C ARG A 137 -22.98 -5.42 1.79
N SER A 138 -22.27 -4.32 1.59
CA SER A 138 -22.84 -3.00 1.30
C SER A 138 -23.63 -2.99 -0.02
N ASP A 139 -23.06 -3.53 -1.10
CA ASP A 139 -23.71 -3.60 -2.42
C ASP A 139 -24.92 -4.53 -2.43
N THR A 140 -24.86 -5.63 -1.66
CA THR A 140 -26.00 -6.57 -1.54
C THR A 140 -27.14 -5.92 -0.75
N SER A 141 -26.82 -5.13 0.29
CA SER A 141 -27.82 -4.40 1.05
C SER A 141 -28.46 -3.26 0.26
N ALA A 142 -27.72 -2.61 -0.65
CA ALA A 142 -28.23 -1.54 -1.50
C ALA A 142 -29.13 -2.02 -2.66
N LYS A 143 -29.02 -3.29 -3.07
CA LYS A 143 -29.89 -3.89 -4.11
C LYS A 143 -31.14 -4.60 -3.57
N SER A 144 -31.27 -4.70 -2.25
CA SER A 144 -32.36 -5.46 -1.59
C SER A 144 -33.37 -4.57 -0.85
N GLY A 145 -33.24 -3.24 -0.95
CA GLY A 145 -34.20 -2.24 -0.46
C GLY A 145 -34.80 -1.47 -1.61
#